data_AF-A0AAD4N7Z0-F1
#
_entry.id   AF-A0AAD4N7Z0-F1
#
_cell.length_a   1.000
_cell.length_b   1.000
_cell.length_c   1.000
_cell.angle_alpha   90.00
_cell.angle_beta   90.00
_cell.angle_gamma   90.00
#
_symmetry.space_group_name_H-M   'P 1'
#
loop_
_entity.id
_entity.type
_entity.pdbx_description
1 polymer ?
#
loop_
_entity_poly.entity_id
_entity_poly.type
_entity_poly.pdbx_seq_one_letter_code
_entity_poly.pdbx_strand_id
1 'polypeptide(L)'
;MRLTKVSSILICIGIVLIPYVNAGGKKQTIKKIKNLVTKFATDDQLGKILDALSLDLYNMEDTTTMANNAINIVLKSLTGTQMTQGVQIYNQLVNDFGGMDAAVSVLNQVIGVFNDNLGTIVTQIQTKIQSSKDSGKTQAQCLKQQYKMINKKFTKKMVKKIMTQIKNTLSSSDWNIIKNDLGNLIFFSNYGL
;
A
#
# COMPACT_ATOMS: atom_id res chain seq x y z
N MET A 1 -18.03 -9.27 -13.23
CA MET A 1 -17.87 -7.79 -13.30
C MET A 1 -18.12 -7.02 -11.99
N ARG A 2 -18.58 -7.63 -10.88
CA ARG A 2 -18.70 -6.92 -9.57
C ARG A 2 -17.43 -6.97 -8.70
N LEU A 3 -16.69 -8.09 -8.69
CA LEU A 3 -15.46 -8.23 -7.87
C LEU A 3 -14.38 -7.18 -8.22
N THR A 4 -14.15 -6.92 -9.51
CA THR A 4 -13.16 -5.94 -9.99
C THR A 4 -13.42 -4.50 -9.53
N LYS A 5 -14.64 -4.19 -9.08
CA LYS A 5 -15.04 -2.85 -8.62
C LYS A 5 -14.73 -2.63 -7.14
N VAL A 6 -14.91 -3.68 -6.34
CA VAL A 6 -14.51 -3.74 -4.93
C VAL A 6 -12.99 -3.78 -4.80
N SER A 7 -12.28 -4.34 -5.79
CA SER A 7 -10.82 -4.28 -5.89
C SER A 7 -10.30 -2.84 -5.74
N SER A 8 -10.80 -1.87 -6.52
CA SER A 8 -10.25 -0.50 -6.65
C SER A 8 -10.02 0.26 -5.33
N ILE A 9 -10.90 0.10 -4.34
CA ILE A 9 -10.72 0.73 -3.02
C ILE A 9 -9.92 -0.12 -2.04
N LEU A 10 -9.92 -1.44 -2.24
CA LEU A 10 -8.96 -2.32 -1.59
C LEU A 10 -7.55 -2.17 -2.18
N ILE A 11 -7.42 -1.50 -3.34
CA ILE A 11 -6.15 -0.91 -3.79
C ILE A 11 -5.81 0.30 -2.92
N CYS A 12 -6.71 1.25 -2.66
CA CYS A 12 -6.39 2.38 -1.73
C CYS A 12 -6.10 1.92 -0.29
N ILE A 13 -6.80 0.91 0.23
CA ILE A 13 -6.48 0.28 1.51
C ILE A 13 -5.17 -0.51 1.41
N GLY A 14 -4.94 -1.28 0.34
CA GLY A 14 -3.78 -2.15 0.17
C GLY A 14 -2.46 -1.44 -0.15
N ILE A 15 -2.51 -0.35 -0.92
CA ILE A 15 -1.37 0.52 -1.24
C ILE A 15 -0.82 1.19 0.02
N VAL A 16 -1.73 1.54 0.94
CA VAL A 16 -1.45 2.05 2.28
C VAL A 16 -0.78 1.00 3.18
N LEU A 17 -0.82 -0.29 2.80
CA LEU A 17 -0.36 -1.44 3.59
C LEU A 17 0.91 -2.14 3.05
N ILE A 18 1.49 -1.70 1.93
CA ILE A 18 2.77 -2.21 1.40
C ILE A 18 3.88 -1.82 2.38
N PRO A 19 4.40 -2.74 3.24
CA PRO A 19 5.76 -3.31 3.07
C PRO A 19 6.20 -4.54 3.94
N TYR A 20 6.28 -5.74 3.36
CA TYR A 20 7.43 -6.70 3.42
C TYR A 20 7.93 -7.40 4.74
N VAL A 21 8.08 -8.75 4.68
CA VAL A 21 8.48 -9.72 5.76
C VAL A 21 9.14 -11.01 5.19
N ASN A 22 10.04 -11.83 5.80
CA ASN A 22 10.58 -12.06 7.15
C ASN A 22 12.12 -12.26 7.07
N ALA A 23 12.99 -12.03 8.06
CA ALA A 23 12.82 -11.98 9.51
C ALA A 23 13.73 -10.93 10.21
N GLY A 24 13.62 -10.80 11.55
CA GLY A 24 14.28 -9.76 12.38
C GLY A 24 13.70 -8.35 12.18
N GLY A 25 13.46 -7.96 10.92
CA GLY A 25 12.84 -6.69 10.57
C GLY A 25 11.31 -6.66 10.62
N LYS A 26 10.61 -7.81 10.40
CA LYS A 26 9.13 -7.92 10.29
C LYS A 26 8.38 -7.00 11.24
N LYS A 27 8.56 -7.22 12.54
CA LYS A 27 7.77 -6.56 13.59
C LYS A 27 8.02 -5.04 13.63
N GLN A 28 9.25 -4.61 13.35
CA GLN A 28 9.58 -3.19 13.24
C GLN A 28 8.91 -2.56 12.02
N THR A 29 8.92 -3.26 10.88
CA THR A 29 8.22 -2.81 9.66
C THR A 29 6.72 -2.69 9.91
N ILE A 30 6.06 -3.76 10.42
CA ILE A 30 4.63 -3.80 10.81
C ILE A 30 4.25 -2.57 11.65
N LYS A 31 4.95 -2.38 12.77
CA LYS A 31 4.71 -1.27 13.70
C LYS A 31 4.87 0.10 13.01
N LYS A 32 5.82 0.23 12.08
CA LYS A 32 6.07 1.47 11.35
C LYS A 32 4.91 1.84 10.43
N ILE A 33 4.29 0.87 9.75
CA ILE A 33 3.19 1.11 8.80
C ILE A 33 1.92 1.45 9.53
N LYS A 34 1.60 0.66 10.56
CA LYS A 34 0.46 0.91 11.43
C LYS A 34 0.55 2.32 12.00
N ASN A 35 1.70 2.71 12.53
CA ASN A 35 1.88 4.04 13.13
C ASN A 35 1.93 5.20 12.11
N LEU A 36 2.37 4.97 10.87
CA LEU A 36 2.49 6.02 9.86
C LEU A 36 1.25 6.17 8.98
N VAL A 37 0.60 5.08 8.60
CA VAL A 37 -0.28 5.06 7.42
C VAL A 37 -1.71 4.62 7.74
N THR A 38 -1.95 3.68 8.66
CA THR A 38 -3.31 3.13 8.84
C THR A 38 -3.70 2.66 10.24
N LYS A 39 -4.96 2.91 10.60
CA LYS A 39 -5.64 2.33 11.77
C LYS A 39 -6.48 1.08 11.47
N PHE A 40 -6.62 0.71 10.19
CA PHE A 40 -7.60 -0.27 9.73
C PHE A 40 -7.12 -1.73 9.74
N ALA A 41 -5.87 -1.97 9.35
CA ALA A 41 -5.33 -3.32 9.29
C ALA A 41 -4.71 -3.78 10.62
N THR A 42 -4.86 -5.07 10.92
CA THR A 42 -4.19 -5.72 12.06
C THR A 42 -2.74 -6.05 11.75
N ASP A 43 -1.93 -6.31 12.79
CA ASP A 43 -0.54 -6.73 12.66
C ASP A 43 -0.38 -8.05 11.88
N ASP A 44 -1.39 -8.94 11.95
CA ASP A 44 -1.44 -10.20 11.19
C ASP A 44 -1.79 -9.97 9.71
N GLN A 45 -2.81 -9.14 9.43
CA GLN A 45 -3.21 -8.76 8.07
C GLN A 45 -2.06 -8.08 7.34
N LEU A 46 -1.44 -7.07 7.99
CA LEU A 46 -0.17 -6.51 7.57
C LEU A 46 0.80 -7.66 7.31
N GLY A 47 1.16 -8.43 8.34
CA GLY A 47 2.10 -9.53 8.26
C GLY A 47 1.97 -10.42 7.02
N LYS A 48 0.75 -10.80 6.63
CA LYS A 48 0.46 -11.63 5.45
C LYS A 48 0.70 -10.90 4.12
N ILE A 49 0.21 -9.66 3.99
CA ILE A 49 0.49 -8.79 2.83
C ILE A 49 2.01 -8.63 2.67
N LEU A 50 2.68 -8.46 3.80
CA LEU A 50 4.11 -8.26 3.87
C LEU A 50 4.89 -9.52 3.44
N ASP A 51 4.51 -10.71 3.91
CA ASP A 51 5.17 -11.99 3.59
C ASP A 51 5.15 -12.26 2.08
N ALA A 52 3.99 -12.12 1.42
CA ALA A 52 3.85 -12.41 0.00
C ALA A 52 4.56 -11.41 -0.91
N LEU A 53 4.33 -10.10 -0.67
CA LEU A 53 5.03 -9.05 -1.40
C LEU A 53 6.57 -9.21 -1.30
N SER A 54 7.06 -9.76 -0.19
CA SER A 54 8.49 -10.02 -0.03
C SER A 54 9.01 -11.17 -0.87
N LEU A 55 8.20 -12.20 -1.07
CA LEU A 55 8.49 -13.28 -2.01
C LEU A 55 8.49 -12.73 -3.44
N ASP A 56 7.52 -11.89 -3.80
CA ASP A 56 7.44 -11.26 -5.12
C ASP A 56 8.71 -10.42 -5.44
N LEU A 57 9.18 -9.61 -4.47
CA LEU A 57 10.45 -8.86 -4.60
C LEU A 57 11.68 -9.76 -4.75
N TYR A 58 11.67 -10.97 -4.16
CA TYR A 58 12.76 -11.93 -4.27
C TYR A 58 12.75 -12.68 -5.62
N ASN A 59 11.56 -12.94 -6.13
CA ASN A 59 11.28 -13.55 -7.43
C ASN A 59 11.48 -12.58 -8.60
N MET A 60 11.58 -11.27 -8.34
CA MET A 60 11.70 -10.19 -9.33
C MET A 60 10.40 -9.94 -10.13
N GLU A 61 9.25 -10.15 -9.50
CA GLU A 61 7.94 -9.81 -10.08
C GLU A 61 7.82 -8.31 -10.38
N ASP A 62 7.01 -7.95 -11.37
CA ASP A 62 6.75 -6.56 -11.69
C ASP A 62 5.80 -5.89 -10.67
N THR A 63 5.82 -4.56 -10.61
CA THR A 63 5.02 -3.77 -9.65
C THR A 63 3.51 -3.99 -9.77
N THR A 64 2.99 -4.34 -10.95
CA THR A 64 1.57 -4.60 -11.20
C THR A 64 1.18 -5.97 -10.63
N THR A 65 1.98 -7.01 -10.91
CA THR A 65 1.80 -8.34 -10.32
C THR A 65 1.87 -8.30 -8.80
N MET A 66 2.88 -7.60 -8.25
CA MET A 66 3.01 -7.34 -6.82
C MET A 66 1.78 -6.65 -6.22
N ALA A 67 1.28 -5.58 -6.86
CA ALA A 67 0.08 -4.88 -6.40
C ALA A 67 -1.15 -5.80 -6.40
N ASN A 68 -1.37 -6.56 -7.47
CA ASN A 68 -2.46 -7.53 -7.58
C ASN A 68 -2.39 -8.62 -6.51
N ASN A 69 -1.20 -9.16 -6.23
CA ASN A 69 -0.98 -10.12 -5.15
C ASN A 69 -1.33 -9.53 -3.77
N ALA A 70 -0.86 -8.31 -3.49
CA ALA A 70 -1.21 -7.61 -2.25
C ALA A 70 -2.72 -7.38 -2.11
N ILE A 71 -3.39 -6.89 -3.14
CA ILE A 71 -4.85 -6.65 -3.16
C ILE A 71 -5.61 -7.96 -2.87
N ASN A 72 -5.21 -9.07 -3.52
CA ASN A 72 -5.80 -10.39 -3.31
C ASN A 72 -5.63 -10.89 -1.87
N ILE A 73 -4.51 -10.57 -1.21
CA ILE A 73 -4.26 -10.95 0.18
C ILE A 73 -5.00 -10.05 1.15
N VAL A 74 -5.04 -8.72 0.92
CA VAL A 74 -5.90 -7.78 1.66
C VAL A 74 -7.33 -8.32 1.66
N LEU A 75 -7.91 -8.54 0.47
CA LEU A 75 -9.25 -9.09 0.25
C LEU A 75 -9.52 -10.37 1.06
N LYS A 76 -8.62 -11.35 0.98
CA LYS A 76 -8.75 -12.64 1.69
C LYS A 76 -8.51 -12.53 3.20
N SER A 77 -7.89 -11.46 3.66
CA SER A 77 -7.52 -11.26 5.07
C SER A 77 -8.51 -10.41 5.86
N LEU A 78 -9.43 -9.69 5.20
CA LEU A 78 -10.40 -8.83 5.87
C LEU A 78 -11.43 -9.65 6.67
N THR A 79 -11.79 -9.13 7.84
CA THR A 79 -12.97 -9.58 8.58
C THR A 79 -14.26 -9.13 7.87
N GLY A 80 -15.40 -9.76 8.18
CA GLY A 80 -16.71 -9.35 7.67
C GLY A 80 -16.99 -7.87 7.93
N THR A 81 -16.70 -7.38 9.15
CA THR A 81 -16.85 -5.96 9.52
C THR A 81 -15.99 -5.03 8.66
N GLN A 82 -14.72 -5.37 8.43
CA GLN A 82 -13.82 -4.58 7.57
C GLN A 82 -14.29 -4.60 6.11
N MET A 83 -14.82 -5.73 5.61
CA MET A 83 -15.40 -5.82 4.28
C MET A 83 -16.62 -4.91 4.14
N THR A 84 -17.54 -4.93 5.12
CA THR A 84 -18.71 -4.03 5.16
C THR A 84 -18.29 -2.57 5.19
N GLN A 85 -17.31 -2.19 6.01
CA GLN A 85 -16.76 -0.83 6.04
C GLN A 85 -16.15 -0.41 4.70
N GLY A 86 -15.38 -1.29 4.05
CA GLY A 86 -14.82 -1.03 2.71
C GLY A 86 -15.90 -0.81 1.64
N VAL A 87 -16.99 -1.58 1.69
CA VAL A 87 -18.15 -1.42 0.78
C VAL A 87 -18.92 -0.12 1.07
N GLN A 88 -19.10 0.25 2.34
CA GLN A 88 -19.74 1.52 2.71
C GLN A 88 -18.94 2.72 2.20
N ILE A 89 -17.62 2.70 2.41
CA ILE A 89 -16.70 3.74 1.90
C ILE A 89 -16.70 3.79 0.37
N TYR A 90 -16.79 2.63 -0.32
CA TYR A 90 -16.95 2.61 -1.78
C TYR A 90 -18.23 3.27 -2.25
N ASN A 91 -19.37 2.95 -1.62
CA ASN A 91 -20.64 3.55 -1.98
C ASN A 91 -20.64 5.06 -1.70
N GLN A 92 -20.02 5.51 -0.61
CA GLN A 92 -19.86 6.94 -0.30
C GLN A 92 -19.07 7.66 -1.39
N LEU A 93 -17.88 7.15 -1.75
CA LEU A 93 -17.04 7.73 -2.80
C LEU A 93 -17.75 7.75 -4.17
N VAL A 94 -18.49 6.70 -4.52
CA VAL A 94 -19.29 6.67 -5.76
C VAL A 94 -20.39 7.74 -5.76
N ASN A 95 -21.03 8.00 -4.62
CA ASN A 95 -22.04 9.04 -4.50
C ASN A 95 -21.41 10.45 -4.56
N ASP A 96 -20.34 10.68 -3.80
CA ASP A 96 -19.73 12.00 -3.66
C ASP A 96 -18.96 12.44 -4.91
N PHE A 97 -18.44 11.49 -5.70
CA PHE A 97 -17.93 11.76 -7.06
C PHE A 97 -19.02 11.77 -8.15
N GLY A 98 -20.30 11.59 -7.80
CA GLY A 98 -21.42 11.63 -8.75
C GLY A 98 -21.46 10.46 -9.75
N GLY A 99 -20.73 9.37 -9.50
CA GLY A 99 -20.73 8.18 -10.35
C GLY A 99 -19.51 7.28 -10.17
N MET A 100 -19.67 6.03 -10.60
CA MET A 100 -18.60 5.02 -10.49
C MET A 100 -17.34 5.42 -11.27
N ASP A 101 -17.49 5.89 -12.51
CA ASP A 101 -16.33 6.12 -13.39
C ASP A 101 -15.51 7.34 -12.92
N ALA A 102 -16.18 8.36 -12.36
CA ALA A 102 -15.52 9.48 -11.71
C ALA A 102 -14.73 9.04 -10.46
N ALA A 103 -15.35 8.25 -9.57
CA ALA A 103 -14.66 7.69 -8.41
C ALA A 103 -13.45 6.83 -8.81
N VAL A 104 -13.60 5.93 -9.78
CA VAL A 104 -12.50 5.08 -10.27
C VAL A 104 -11.39 5.92 -10.91
N SER A 105 -11.73 6.98 -11.66
CA SER A 105 -10.75 7.89 -12.26
C SER A 105 -9.90 8.59 -11.20
N VAL A 106 -10.51 9.12 -10.14
CA VAL A 106 -9.79 9.76 -9.02
C VAL A 106 -8.93 8.75 -8.26
N LEU A 107 -9.46 7.56 -7.97
CA LEU A 107 -8.69 6.50 -7.30
C LEU A 107 -7.47 6.06 -8.15
N ASN A 108 -7.61 6.00 -9.48
CA ASN A 108 -6.50 5.70 -10.38
C ASN A 108 -5.39 6.77 -10.35
N GLN A 109 -5.74 8.05 -10.19
CA GLN A 109 -4.75 9.13 -10.01
C GLN A 109 -3.99 8.96 -8.67
N VAL A 110 -4.69 8.62 -7.59
CA VAL A 110 -4.07 8.28 -6.30
C VAL A 110 -3.11 7.10 -6.46
N ILE A 111 -3.54 6.02 -7.13
CA ILE A 111 -2.72 4.83 -7.42
C ILE A 111 -1.44 5.21 -8.20
N GLY A 112 -1.55 6.06 -9.23
CA GLY A 112 -0.41 6.55 -10.00
C GLY A 112 0.67 7.20 -9.13
N VAL A 113 0.28 8.14 -8.26
CA VAL A 113 1.22 8.83 -7.35
C VAL A 113 1.96 7.87 -6.42
N PHE A 114 1.28 6.81 -5.96
CA PHE A 114 1.92 5.76 -5.17
C PHE A 114 2.89 4.93 -6.02
N ASN A 115 2.49 4.49 -7.22
CA ASN A 115 3.35 3.73 -8.12
C ASN A 115 4.62 4.49 -8.50
N ASP A 116 4.55 5.78 -8.82
CA ASP A 116 5.71 6.60 -9.16
C ASP A 116 6.72 6.69 -8.01
N ASN A 117 6.24 6.86 -6.79
CA ASN A 117 7.09 6.99 -5.60
C ASN A 117 7.62 5.65 -5.09
N LEU A 118 6.85 4.57 -5.23
CA LEU A 118 7.23 3.24 -4.75
C LEU A 118 8.04 2.46 -5.78
N GLY A 119 7.82 2.65 -7.08
CA GLY A 119 8.54 1.97 -8.16
C GLY A 119 10.05 2.15 -8.06
N THR A 120 10.51 3.40 -7.88
CA THR A 120 11.94 3.70 -7.64
C THR A 120 12.53 2.93 -6.45
N ILE A 121 11.73 2.69 -5.41
CA ILE A 121 12.14 1.97 -4.20
C ILE A 121 12.15 0.45 -4.46
N VAL A 122 11.14 -0.07 -5.14
CA VAL A 122 11.04 -1.46 -5.59
C VAL A 122 12.24 -1.83 -6.45
N THR A 123 12.53 -1.08 -7.52
CA THR A 123 13.70 -1.31 -8.39
C THR A 123 15.00 -1.32 -7.60
N GLN A 124 15.23 -0.32 -6.73
CA GLN A 124 16.45 -0.27 -5.91
C GLN A 124 16.59 -1.46 -4.94
N ILE A 125 15.49 -2.03 -4.46
CA ILE A 125 15.49 -3.23 -3.63
C ILE A 125 15.75 -4.47 -4.50
N GLN A 126 15.05 -4.61 -5.63
CA GLN A 126 15.22 -5.72 -6.58
C GLN A 126 16.66 -5.81 -7.08
N THR A 127 17.26 -4.71 -7.55
CA THR A 127 18.68 -4.67 -7.94
C THR A 127 19.58 -5.18 -6.82
N LYS A 128 19.33 -4.79 -5.56
CA LYS A 128 20.19 -5.20 -4.44
C LYS A 128 19.96 -6.64 -3.97
N ILE A 129 18.75 -7.16 -4.14
CA ILE A 129 18.44 -8.57 -3.95
C ILE A 129 19.10 -9.39 -5.06
N GLN A 130 19.01 -8.97 -6.32
CA GLN A 130 19.60 -9.68 -7.45
C GLN A 130 21.12 -9.78 -7.29
N SER A 131 21.83 -8.67 -7.08
CA SER A 131 23.28 -8.73 -6.79
C SER A 131 23.63 -9.57 -5.56
N SER A 132 22.69 -9.78 -4.62
CA SER A 132 22.89 -10.66 -3.47
C SER A 132 22.69 -12.14 -3.82
N LYS A 133 21.72 -12.47 -4.69
CA LYS A 133 21.54 -13.80 -5.29
C LYS A 133 22.77 -14.17 -6.12
N ASP A 134 23.23 -13.25 -6.97
CA ASP A 134 24.44 -13.41 -7.80
C ASP A 134 25.71 -13.64 -6.97
N SER A 135 25.76 -13.06 -5.74
CA SER A 135 26.83 -13.29 -4.76
C SER A 135 26.65 -14.56 -3.92
N GLY A 136 25.78 -15.49 -4.32
CA GLY A 136 25.55 -16.76 -3.63
C GLY A 136 24.85 -16.66 -2.26
N LYS A 137 24.20 -15.53 -1.93
CA LYS A 137 23.49 -15.42 -0.64
C LYS A 137 22.19 -16.22 -0.64
N THR A 138 21.90 -16.82 0.51
CA THR A 138 20.63 -17.52 0.76
C THR A 138 19.43 -16.56 0.71
N GLN A 139 18.24 -17.10 0.40
CA GLN A 139 16.98 -16.36 0.44
C GLN A 139 16.77 -15.63 1.78
N ALA A 140 17.06 -16.27 2.91
CA ALA A 140 16.94 -15.67 4.24
C ALA A 140 17.85 -14.43 4.43
N GLN A 141 19.07 -14.46 3.88
CA GLN A 141 19.99 -13.30 3.89
C GLN A 141 19.50 -12.17 2.99
N CYS A 142 18.98 -12.50 1.80
CA CYS A 142 18.37 -11.53 0.87
C CYS A 142 17.15 -10.83 1.50
N LEU A 143 16.22 -11.61 2.07
CA LEU A 143 15.05 -11.08 2.78
C LEU A 143 15.48 -10.20 3.97
N LYS A 144 16.44 -10.63 4.80
CA LYS A 144 16.97 -9.80 5.91
C LYS A 144 17.54 -8.45 5.42
N GLN A 145 18.23 -8.45 4.28
CA GLN A 145 18.78 -7.24 3.66
C GLN A 145 17.67 -6.31 3.14
N GLN A 146 16.63 -6.88 2.53
CA GLN A 146 15.43 -6.18 2.09
C GLN A 146 14.74 -5.43 3.24
N TYR A 147 14.52 -6.03 4.42
CA TYR A 147 13.94 -5.27 5.57
C TYR A 147 14.79 -4.11 6.02
N LYS A 148 16.12 -4.24 5.99
CA LYS A 148 17.03 -3.15 6.35
C LYS A 148 16.87 -1.96 5.40
N MET A 149 16.71 -2.24 4.09
CA MET A 149 16.48 -1.19 3.08
C MET A 149 15.11 -0.54 3.22
N ILE A 150 14.07 -1.35 3.44
CA ILE A 150 12.68 -0.89 3.57
C ILE A 150 12.52 -0.05 4.84
N ASN A 151 12.99 -0.53 6.00
CA ASN A 151 12.95 0.26 7.23
C ASN A 151 13.78 1.55 7.16
N LYS A 152 14.82 1.61 6.30
CA LYS A 152 15.57 2.85 6.05
C LYS A 152 14.82 3.83 5.15
N LYS A 153 14.12 3.35 4.10
CA LYS A 153 13.43 4.19 3.11
C LYS A 153 12.04 4.64 3.57
N PHE A 154 11.25 3.70 4.09
CA PHE A 154 9.89 3.95 4.57
C PHE A 154 9.93 4.79 5.85
N THR A 155 9.61 6.07 5.74
CA THR A 155 9.80 7.09 6.78
C THR A 155 8.64 8.08 6.80
N LYS A 156 8.44 8.80 7.91
CA LYS A 156 7.42 9.87 7.99
C LYS A 156 7.59 10.92 6.87
N LYS A 157 8.84 11.24 6.50
CA LYS A 157 9.15 12.17 5.38
C LYS A 157 8.70 11.60 4.03
N MET A 158 8.95 10.31 3.77
CA MET A 158 8.50 9.65 2.54
C MET A 158 6.98 9.59 2.45
N VAL A 159 6.30 9.14 3.51
CA VAL A 159 4.82 9.08 3.50
C VAL A 159 4.23 10.48 3.37
N LYS A 160 4.78 11.49 4.07
CA LYS A 160 4.37 12.90 3.88
C LYS A 160 4.48 13.31 2.41
N LYS A 161 5.61 13.04 1.75
CA LYS A 161 5.82 13.39 0.34
C LYS A 161 4.73 12.78 -0.54
N ILE A 162 4.44 11.49 -0.39
CA ILE A 162 3.40 10.79 -1.17
C ILE A 162 2.03 11.42 -0.93
N MET A 163 1.63 11.62 0.34
CA MET A 163 0.33 12.22 0.68
C MET A 163 0.20 13.67 0.19
N THR A 164 1.29 14.45 0.23
CA THR A 164 1.33 15.80 -0.37
C THR A 164 1.24 15.76 -1.89
N GLN A 165 1.87 14.79 -2.56
CA GLN A 165 1.74 14.63 -4.01
C GLN A 165 0.32 14.22 -4.41
N ILE A 166 -0.34 13.32 -3.67
CA ILE A 166 -1.76 12.98 -3.89
C ILE A 166 -2.62 14.24 -3.81
N LYS A 167 -2.48 15.03 -2.75
CA LYS A 167 -3.20 16.30 -2.59
C LYS A 167 -2.96 17.28 -3.74
N ASN A 168 -1.74 17.31 -4.30
CA ASN A 168 -1.38 18.22 -5.39
C ASN A 168 -1.78 17.71 -6.78
N THR A 169 -1.98 16.40 -6.95
CA THR A 169 -2.47 15.78 -8.19
C THR A 169 -3.99 15.94 -8.34
N LEU A 170 -4.71 15.91 -7.22
CA LEU A 170 -6.17 16.03 -7.18
C LEU A 170 -6.64 17.49 -7.19
N SER A 171 -7.86 17.73 -7.66
CA SER A 171 -8.51 19.01 -7.44
C SER A 171 -8.83 19.22 -5.95
N SER A 172 -9.13 20.46 -5.54
CA SER A 172 -9.45 20.75 -4.13
C SER A 172 -10.74 20.07 -3.67
N SER A 173 -11.73 19.87 -4.56
CA SER A 173 -12.94 19.10 -4.25
C SER A 173 -12.62 17.61 -4.10
N ASP A 174 -11.87 17.03 -5.03
CA ASP A 174 -11.58 15.59 -5.03
C ASP A 174 -10.69 15.21 -3.84
N TRP A 175 -9.72 16.07 -3.51
CA TRP A 175 -8.90 15.90 -2.31
C TRP A 175 -9.76 15.92 -1.03
N ASN A 176 -10.73 16.82 -0.92
CA ASN A 176 -11.59 16.90 0.26
C ASN A 176 -12.45 15.64 0.42
N ILE A 177 -13.02 15.12 -0.68
CA ILE A 177 -13.77 13.84 -0.68
C ILE A 177 -12.83 12.69 -0.23
N ILE A 178 -11.68 12.52 -0.88
CA ILE A 178 -10.69 11.49 -0.54
C ILE A 178 -10.23 11.58 0.92
N LYS A 179 -9.98 12.80 1.42
CA LYS A 179 -9.54 13.03 2.79
C LYS A 179 -10.62 12.67 3.81
N ASN A 180 -11.88 13.00 3.54
CA ASN A 180 -13.00 12.73 4.43
C ASN A 180 -13.29 11.23 4.49
N ASP A 181 -13.50 10.60 3.33
CA ASP A 181 -13.97 9.22 3.23
C ASP A 181 -12.88 8.21 3.62
N LEU A 182 -11.63 8.45 3.17
CA LEU A 182 -10.50 7.60 3.54
C LEU A 182 -9.82 8.02 4.84
N GLY A 183 -10.22 9.13 5.48
CA GLY A 183 -9.67 9.59 6.76
C GLY A 183 -9.91 8.62 7.93
N ASN A 184 -10.86 7.70 7.78
CA ASN A 184 -11.08 6.59 8.71
C ASN A 184 -10.23 5.34 8.42
N LEU A 185 -9.47 5.34 7.34
CA LEU A 185 -8.56 4.26 6.96
C LEU A 185 -7.09 4.71 7.02
N ILE A 186 -6.83 5.98 6.71
CA ILE A 186 -5.52 6.58 6.47
C ILE A 186 -5.27 7.76 7.42
N PHE A 187 -4.07 7.82 8.01
CA PHE A 187 -3.69 8.92 8.91
C PHE A 187 -3.25 10.21 8.18
N PHE A 188 -4.11 10.83 7.38
CA PHE A 188 -3.77 12.11 6.71
C PHE A 188 -3.38 13.23 7.69
N SER A 189 -4.08 13.33 8.83
CA SER A 189 -3.84 14.31 9.89
C SER A 189 -2.42 14.25 10.47
N ASN A 190 -1.77 13.08 10.51
CA ASN A 190 -0.39 12.92 10.98
C ASN A 190 0.65 13.71 10.15
N TYR A 191 0.24 14.22 8.97
CA TYR A 191 1.08 14.92 8.01
C TYR A 191 0.77 16.42 7.88
N GLY A 192 -0.30 16.90 8.52
CA GLY A 192 -0.82 18.27 8.37
C GLY A 192 -1.53 18.48 7.04
N LEU A 193 -2.32 17.49 6.61
CA LEU A 193 -3.04 17.46 5.33
C LEU A 193 -4.56 17.38 5.53
#